data_AF-A0A521K4I0-F1
#
_entry.id   AF-A0A521K4I0-F1
#
_cell.length_a   1.000
_cell.length_b   1.000
_cell.length_c   1.000
_cell.angle_alpha   90.00
_cell.angle_beta   90.00
_cell.angle_gamma   90.00
#
_symmetry.space_group_name_H-M   'P 1'
#
loop_
_entity.id
_entity.type
_entity.pdbx_description
1 polymer ?
#
loop_
_entity_poly.entity_id
_entity_poly.type
_entity_poly.pdbx_seq_one_letter_code
_entity_poly.pdbx_strand_id
1 'polypeptide(L)'
;MNRLNPWKVWGGLTLLFLSGTLIGGVATHCYLQSQLESRWEAGPKAKKPWMMQRLTRHLDLTADQQTSLGPIVSQAQDDLLALRAQQQPQVEAIWNRTLAAVKPGLQPEQQQKLDEFEKKLHRRWQASQDYLKIIQDRNPPAK
;
A
#
# COMPACT_ATOMS: atom_id res chain seq x y z
N MET A 1 55.41 -19.03 9.02
CA MET A 1 54.00 -19.08 8.55
C MET A 1 53.11 -18.60 9.68
N ASN A 2 52.60 -17.36 9.59
CA ASN A 2 51.83 -16.73 10.68
C ASN A 2 50.47 -17.43 10.82
N ARG A 3 50.22 -18.07 11.97
CA ARG A 3 48.90 -18.61 12.32
C ARG A 3 47.99 -17.43 12.63
N LEU A 4 47.16 -17.03 11.67
CA LEU A 4 46.14 -16.00 11.87
C LEU A 4 45.07 -16.53 12.85
N ASN A 5 44.76 -15.76 13.89
CA ASN A 5 43.81 -16.17 14.92
C ASN A 5 42.40 -16.35 14.31
N PRO A 6 41.75 -17.52 14.44
CA PRO A 6 40.48 -17.82 13.80
C PRO A 6 39.36 -16.86 14.22
N TRP A 7 39.43 -16.30 15.43
CA TRP A 7 38.52 -15.28 15.93
C TRP A 7 38.58 -13.94 15.17
N LYS A 8 39.76 -13.54 14.68
CA LYS A 8 39.90 -12.32 13.85
C LYS A 8 39.34 -12.54 12.45
N VAL A 9 39.50 -13.75 11.92
CA VAL A 9 38.96 -14.15 10.61
C VAL A 9 37.44 -14.23 10.67
N TRP A 10 36.88 -14.87 11.71
CA TRP A 10 35.43 -14.94 11.92
C TRP A 10 34.81 -13.56 12.16
N GLY A 11 35.44 -12.70 12.96
CA GLY A 11 34.97 -11.32 13.17
C GLY A 11 34.87 -10.52 11.87
N GLY A 12 35.87 -10.64 10.98
CA GLY A 12 35.83 -10.01 9.65
C GLY A 12 34.73 -10.57 8.75
N LEU A 13 34.51 -11.89 8.79
CA LEU A 13 33.50 -12.56 7.97
C LEU A 13 32.07 -12.20 8.40
N THR A 14 31.81 -12.15 9.72
CA THR A 14 30.51 -11.73 10.26
C THR A 14 30.22 -10.27 9.93
N LEU A 15 31.24 -9.39 9.99
CA LEU A 15 31.10 -7.99 9.62
C LEU A 15 30.76 -7.81 8.12
N LEU A 16 31.41 -8.58 7.25
CA LEU A 16 31.13 -8.57 5.81
C LEU A 16 29.71 -9.08 5.50
N PHE A 17 29.26 -10.11 6.20
CA PHE A 17 27.92 -10.68 6.05
C PHE A 17 26.82 -9.71 6.53
N LEU A 18 27.04 -9.02 7.66
CA LEU A 18 26.10 -8.00 8.16
C LEU A 18 26.02 -6.81 7.21
N SER A 19 27.14 -6.37 6.65
CA SER A 19 27.19 -5.30 5.64
C SER A 19 26.43 -5.68 4.36
N GLY A 20 26.65 -6.90 3.84
CA GLY A 20 25.93 -7.40 2.67
C GLY A 20 24.42 -7.55 2.90
N THR A 21 24.00 -7.99 4.10
CA THR A 21 22.58 -8.13 4.44
C THR A 21 21.87 -6.78 4.53
N LEU A 22 22.53 -5.75 5.05
CA LEU A 22 21.99 -4.39 5.12
C LEU A 22 21.81 -3.79 3.72
N ILE A 23 22.81 -3.93 2.84
CA ILE A 23 22.74 -3.41 1.47
C ILE A 23 21.71 -4.17 0.64
N GLY A 24 21.68 -5.51 0.75
CA GLY A 24 20.68 -6.35 0.08
C GLY A 24 19.25 -6.04 0.55
N GLY A 25 19.05 -5.86 1.86
CA GLY A 25 17.76 -5.48 2.43
C GLY A 25 17.26 -4.12 1.93
N VAL A 26 18.13 -3.12 1.83
CA VAL A 26 17.78 -1.79 1.28
C VAL A 26 17.48 -1.87 -0.21
N ALA A 27 18.27 -2.63 -0.99
CA ALA A 27 18.03 -2.82 -2.42
C ALA A 27 16.70 -3.54 -2.69
N THR A 28 16.39 -4.60 -1.93
CA THR A 28 15.10 -5.29 -2.00
C THR A 28 13.95 -4.42 -1.53
N HIS A 29 14.13 -3.61 -0.49
CA HIS A 29 13.13 -2.65 -0.03
C HIS A 29 12.84 -1.58 -1.09
N CYS A 30 13.88 -1.05 -1.74
CA CYS A 30 13.75 -0.07 -2.81
C CYS A 30 13.12 -0.68 -4.08
N TYR A 31 13.50 -1.91 -4.45
CA TYR A 31 12.94 -2.61 -5.61
C TYR A 31 11.46 -2.98 -5.40
N LEU A 32 11.10 -3.47 -4.21
CA LEU A 32 9.71 -3.69 -3.83
C LEU A 32 8.93 -2.39 -3.76
N GLN A 33 9.54 -1.29 -3.27
CA GLN A 33 8.91 0.03 -3.20
C GLN A 33 8.65 0.60 -4.59
N SER A 34 9.56 0.43 -5.56
CA SER A 34 9.39 0.87 -6.95
C SER A 34 8.30 0.07 -7.69
N GLN A 35 8.21 -1.25 -7.46
CA GLN A 35 7.13 -2.10 -8.00
C GLN A 35 5.78 -1.87 -7.32
N LEU A 36 5.77 -1.46 -6.05
CA LEU A 36 4.55 -1.05 -5.34
C LEU A 36 4.10 0.33 -5.82
N GLU A 37 5.00 1.31 -5.97
CA GLU A 37 4.69 2.66 -6.45
C GLU A 37 4.06 2.65 -7.85
N SER A 38 4.52 1.80 -8.78
CA SER A 38 3.88 1.66 -10.11
C SER A 38 2.46 1.06 -10.07
N ARG A 39 2.17 0.20 -9.09
CA ARG A 39 0.81 -0.28 -8.81
C ARG A 39 -0.03 0.71 -8.00
N TRP A 40 0.59 1.73 -7.40
CA TRP A 40 -0.04 2.70 -6.53
C TRP A 40 -0.40 3.99 -7.26
N GLU A 41 0.38 4.44 -8.23
CA GLU A 41 0.03 5.55 -9.14
C GLU A 41 -1.15 5.22 -10.05
N ALA A 42 -1.43 3.93 -10.25
CA ALA A 42 -2.60 3.46 -10.98
C ALA A 42 -3.94 3.90 -10.33
N GLY A 43 -3.88 4.34 -9.07
CA GLY A 43 -5.00 4.94 -8.34
C GLY A 43 -6.20 4.00 -8.22
N PRO A 44 -7.29 4.46 -7.59
CA PRO A 44 -8.54 3.71 -7.59
C PRO A 44 -9.13 3.53 -9.00
N LYS A 45 -8.69 4.34 -9.98
CA LYS A 45 -9.06 4.21 -11.41
C LYS A 45 -8.66 2.86 -12.00
N ALA A 46 -7.49 2.33 -11.65
CA ALA A 46 -7.05 1.02 -12.13
C ALA A 46 -7.76 -0.16 -11.45
N LYS A 47 -8.58 0.08 -10.42
CA LYS A 47 -9.39 -0.96 -9.78
C LYS A 47 -10.74 -1.18 -10.46
N LYS A 48 -11.21 -0.25 -11.32
CA LYS A 48 -12.49 -0.40 -12.03
C LYS A 48 -12.62 -1.69 -12.85
N PRO A 49 -11.59 -2.22 -13.55
CA PRO A 49 -11.75 -3.47 -14.27
C PRO A 49 -11.70 -4.71 -13.37
N TRP A 50 -11.23 -4.66 -12.12
CA TRP A 50 -10.96 -5.89 -11.37
C TRP A 50 -12.22 -6.68 -11.03
N MET A 51 -13.31 -6.01 -10.64
CA MET A 51 -14.55 -6.72 -10.29
C MET A 51 -15.25 -7.28 -11.54
N MET A 52 -15.33 -6.52 -12.63
CA MET A 52 -15.86 -7.06 -13.89
C MET A 52 -15.00 -8.20 -14.43
N GLN A 53 -13.67 -8.05 -14.44
CA GLN A 53 -12.74 -9.09 -14.85
C GLN A 53 -12.85 -10.36 -14.00
N ARG A 54 -13.10 -10.21 -12.69
CA ARG A 54 -13.32 -11.34 -11.78
C ARG A 54 -14.65 -12.04 -12.06
N LEU A 55 -15.72 -11.28 -12.27
CA LEU A 55 -17.03 -11.84 -12.64
C LEU A 55 -16.98 -12.54 -14.00
N THR A 56 -16.34 -11.92 -14.99
CA THR A 56 -16.11 -12.54 -16.31
C THR A 56 -15.39 -13.87 -16.19
N ARG A 57 -14.34 -13.96 -15.37
CA ARG A 57 -13.57 -15.21 -15.20
C ARG A 57 -14.34 -16.30 -14.45
N HIS A 58 -15.19 -15.94 -13.51
CA HIS A 58 -15.93 -16.92 -12.70
C HIS A 58 -17.25 -17.36 -13.32
N LEU A 59 -17.85 -16.54 -14.19
CA LEU A 59 -19.16 -16.76 -14.80
C LEU A 59 -19.08 -16.91 -16.33
N ASP A 60 -17.88 -16.91 -16.90
CA ASP A 60 -17.61 -16.97 -18.34
C ASP A 60 -18.45 -15.98 -19.15
N LEU A 61 -18.51 -14.72 -18.68
CA LEU A 61 -19.38 -13.69 -19.27
C LEU A 61 -18.98 -13.34 -20.70
N THR A 62 -19.94 -13.37 -21.62
CA THR A 62 -19.76 -12.91 -23.01
C THR A 62 -19.61 -11.38 -23.09
N ALA A 63 -19.15 -10.86 -24.23
CA ALA A 63 -18.99 -9.41 -24.43
C ALA A 63 -20.31 -8.64 -24.27
N ASP A 64 -21.42 -9.21 -24.74
CA ASP A 64 -22.76 -8.59 -24.63
C ASP A 64 -23.25 -8.57 -23.17
N GLN A 65 -22.95 -9.63 -22.40
CA GLN A 65 -23.27 -9.69 -20.98
C GLN A 65 -22.43 -8.71 -20.17
N GLN A 66 -21.14 -8.55 -20.49
CA GLN A 66 -20.28 -7.55 -19.84
C GLN A 66 -20.78 -6.13 -20.09
N THR A 67 -21.25 -5.85 -21.31
CA THR A 67 -21.81 -4.53 -21.67
C THR A 67 -23.10 -4.25 -20.90
N SER A 68 -23.98 -5.24 -20.76
CA SER A 68 -25.23 -5.09 -19.99
C SER A 68 -25.01 -4.99 -18.48
N LEU A 69 -24.07 -5.76 -17.93
CA LEU A 69 -23.78 -5.79 -16.49
C LEU A 69 -22.82 -4.68 -16.04
N GLY A 70 -22.10 -4.06 -16.98
CA GLY A 70 -21.12 -2.99 -16.73
C GLY A 70 -21.64 -1.87 -15.84
N PRO A 71 -22.79 -1.25 -16.16
CA PRO A 71 -23.37 -0.18 -15.33
C PRO A 71 -23.72 -0.64 -13.91
N ILE A 72 -24.29 -1.84 -13.74
CA ILE A 72 -24.68 -2.40 -12.43
C ILE A 72 -23.45 -2.63 -11.56
N VAL A 73 -22.41 -3.23 -12.15
CA VAL A 73 -21.14 -3.48 -11.47
C VAL A 73 -20.41 -2.18 -11.15
N SER A 74 -20.49 -1.16 -12.02
CA SER A 74 -19.91 0.15 -11.74
C SER A 74 -20.64 0.84 -10.59
N GLN A 75 -21.97 0.81 -10.55
CA GLN A 75 -22.74 1.43 -9.46
C GLN A 75 -22.38 0.80 -8.12
N ALA A 76 -22.33 -0.54 -8.05
CA ALA A 76 -21.92 -1.25 -6.84
C ALA A 76 -20.49 -0.88 -6.38
N GLN A 77 -19.57 -0.60 -7.33
CA GLN A 77 -18.23 -0.11 -6.97
C GLN A 77 -18.28 1.28 -6.38
N ASP A 78 -19.06 2.17 -6.98
CA ASP A 78 -19.17 3.55 -6.54
C ASP A 78 -19.81 3.61 -5.14
N ASP A 79 -20.83 2.79 -4.86
CA ASP A 79 -21.46 2.67 -3.53
C ASP A 79 -20.47 2.14 -2.46
N LEU A 80 -19.70 1.10 -2.79
CA LEU A 80 -18.67 0.57 -1.89
C LEU A 80 -17.55 1.58 -1.61
N LEU A 81 -17.19 2.39 -2.60
CA LEU A 81 -16.21 3.46 -2.46
C LEU A 81 -16.75 4.57 -1.56
N ALA A 82 -18.02 4.96 -1.71
CA ALA A 82 -18.68 5.95 -0.86
C ALA A 82 -18.75 5.47 0.60
N LEU A 83 -19.11 4.21 0.85
CA LEU A 83 -19.10 3.65 2.20
C LEU A 83 -17.70 3.67 2.82
N ARG A 84 -16.67 3.28 2.06
CA ARG A 84 -15.28 3.34 2.52
C ARG A 84 -14.86 4.78 2.83
N ALA A 85 -15.26 5.75 2.01
CA ALA A 85 -14.99 7.17 2.23
C ALA A 85 -15.52 7.66 3.58
N GLN A 86 -16.78 7.31 3.87
CA GLN A 86 -17.46 7.71 5.10
C GLN A 86 -16.74 7.19 6.36
N GLN A 87 -16.19 5.98 6.29
CA GLN A 87 -15.49 5.36 7.42
C GLN A 87 -14.01 5.74 7.53
N GLN A 88 -13.42 6.30 6.46
CA GLN A 88 -11.99 6.60 6.37
C GLN A 88 -11.47 7.49 7.53
N PRO A 89 -12.15 8.58 7.95
CA PRO A 89 -11.67 9.41 9.06
C PRO A 89 -11.59 8.65 10.39
N GLN A 90 -12.51 7.72 10.63
CA GLN A 90 -12.51 6.89 11.84
C GLN A 90 -11.32 5.93 11.84
N VAL A 91 -11.02 5.33 10.69
CA VAL A 91 -9.85 4.46 10.51
C VAL A 91 -8.55 5.24 10.72
N GLU A 92 -8.44 6.45 10.16
CA GLU A 92 -7.27 7.33 10.35
C GLU A 92 -7.09 7.71 11.82
N ALA A 93 -8.16 8.07 12.52
CA ALA A 93 -8.10 8.38 13.95
C ALA A 93 -7.60 7.19 14.80
N ILE A 94 -8.07 5.98 14.52
CA ILE A 94 -7.62 4.75 15.21
C ILE A 94 -6.12 4.52 14.98
N TRP A 95 -5.66 4.67 13.74
CA TRP A 95 -4.25 4.52 13.40
C TRP A 95 -3.38 5.57 14.08
N ASN A 96 -3.75 6.85 14.01
CA ASN A 96 -2.99 7.94 14.63
C ASN A 96 -2.86 7.72 16.14
N ARG A 97 -3.95 7.31 16.82
CA ARG A 97 -3.91 6.96 18.24
C ARG A 97 -2.97 5.78 18.51
N THR A 98 -3.01 4.76 17.67
CA THR A 98 -2.19 3.55 17.83
C THR A 98 -0.71 3.87 17.65
N LEU A 99 -0.35 4.63 16.62
CA LEU A 99 1.03 5.05 16.36
C LEU A 99 1.56 5.91 17.51
N ALA A 100 0.77 6.85 18.01
CA ALA A 100 1.13 7.68 19.16
C ALA A 100 1.35 6.85 20.44
N ALA A 101 0.58 5.78 20.65
CA ALA A 101 0.75 4.89 21.79
C ALA A 101 2.00 3.99 21.68
N VAL A 102 2.38 3.59 20.47
CA VAL A 102 3.54 2.71 20.22
C VAL A 102 4.86 3.50 20.22
N LYS A 103 4.86 4.74 19.72
CA LYS A 103 6.07 5.56 19.53
C LYS A 103 6.99 5.66 20.77
N PRO A 104 6.49 5.83 22.01
CA PRO A 104 7.34 5.91 23.20
C PRO A 104 8.10 4.62 23.54
N GLY A 105 7.61 3.46 23.08
CA GLY A 105 8.24 2.15 23.33
C GLY A 105 9.34 1.79 22.33
N LEU A 106 9.63 2.66 21.36
CA LEU A 106 10.55 2.40 20.27
C LEU A 106 11.90 3.08 20.49
N GLN A 107 12.97 2.44 20.01
CA GLN A 107 14.30 3.04 19.93
C GLN A 107 14.33 4.18 18.90
N PRO A 108 15.27 5.14 18.99
CA PRO A 108 15.33 6.30 18.08
C PRO A 108 15.31 5.93 16.59
N GLU A 109 16.06 4.90 16.19
CA GLU A 109 16.09 4.41 14.79
C GLU A 109 14.74 3.82 14.34
N GLN A 110 13.98 3.22 15.26
CA GLN A 110 12.65 2.66 14.99
C GLN A 110 11.58 3.75 14.92
N GLN A 111 11.73 4.83 15.70
CA GLN A 111 10.86 6.00 15.63
C GLN A 111 10.97 6.69 14.27
N GLN A 112 12.18 6.82 13.72
CA GLN A 112 12.38 7.35 12.36
C GLN A 112 11.65 6.51 11.30
N LYS A 113 11.72 5.18 11.40
CA LYS A 113 10.99 4.27 10.50
C LYS A 113 9.47 4.39 10.68
N LEU A 114 8.99 4.60 11.90
CA LEU A 114 7.57 4.82 12.19
C LEU A 114 7.07 6.11 11.54
N ASP A 115 7.86 7.18 11.59
CA ASP A 115 7.51 8.48 10.99
C ASP A 115 7.45 8.41 9.46
N GLU A 116 8.37 7.66 8.82
CA GLU A 116 8.29 7.39 7.39
C GLU A 116 7.05 6.56 7.02
N PHE A 117 6.71 5.58 7.85
CA PHE A 117 5.52 4.77 7.66
C PHE A 117 4.24 5.60 7.80
N GLU A 118 4.16 6.49 8.78
CA GLU A 118 3.05 7.42 8.98
C GLU A 118 2.87 8.34 7.76
N LYS A 119 3.96 8.93 7.24
CA LYS A 119 3.92 9.74 6.01
C LYS A 119 3.39 8.96 4.81
N LYS A 120 3.80 7.70 4.66
CA LYS A 120 3.30 6.81 3.59
C LYS A 120 1.81 6.52 3.75
N LEU A 121 1.33 6.28 4.97
CA LEU A 121 -0.10 6.09 5.25
C LEU A 121 -0.92 7.34 4.93
N HIS A 122 -0.46 8.51 5.39
CA HIS A 122 -1.16 9.76 5.19
C HIS A 122 -1.28 10.12 3.69
N ARG A 123 -0.20 9.93 2.92
CA ARG A 123 -0.22 10.07 1.45
C ARG A 123 -1.26 9.16 0.79
N ARG A 124 -1.41 7.91 1.27
CA ARG A 124 -2.41 6.96 0.76
C ARG A 124 -3.83 7.42 1.06
N TRP A 125 -4.07 7.99 2.25
CA TRP A 125 -5.39 8.49 2.61
C TRP A 125 -5.78 9.73 1.80
N GLN A 126 -4.84 10.66 1.60
CA GLN A 126 -5.05 11.84 0.74
C GLN A 126 -5.39 11.44 -0.70
N ALA A 127 -4.63 10.53 -1.29
CA ALA A 127 -4.91 10.04 -2.66
C ALA A 127 -6.29 9.38 -2.79
N SER A 128 -6.76 8.68 -1.74
CA SER A 128 -8.11 8.11 -1.70
C SER A 128 -9.19 9.20 -1.63
N GLN A 129 -8.98 10.24 -0.81
CA GLN A 129 -9.93 11.35 -0.68
C GLN A 129 -10.03 12.18 -1.97
N ASP A 130 -8.90 12.48 -2.61
CA ASP A 130 -8.88 13.23 -3.86
C ASP A 130 -9.60 12.48 -5.00
N TYR A 131 -9.46 11.15 -5.04
CA TYR A 131 -10.21 10.34 -5.99
C TYR A 131 -11.72 10.39 -5.77
N LEU A 132 -12.17 10.39 -4.52
CA LEU A 132 -13.60 10.45 -4.19
C LEU A 132 -14.22 11.79 -4.60
N LYS A 133 -13.49 12.90 -4.41
CA LYS A 133 -13.90 14.21 -4.94
C LYS A 133 -14.09 14.15 -6.46
N ILE A 134 -13.14 13.55 -7.19
CA ILE A 134 -13.24 13.39 -8.65
C ILE A 134 -14.45 12.54 -9.07
N ILE A 135 -14.79 11.48 -8.33
CA ILE A 135 -16.00 10.68 -8.63
C ILE A 135 -17.27 11.49 -8.34
N GLN A 136 -17.32 12.15 -7.19
CA GLN A 136 -18.49 12.90 -6.76
C GLN A 136 -18.78 14.08 -7.70
N ASP A 137 -17.73 14.71 -8.25
CA ASP A 137 -17.86 15.75 -9.28
C ASP A 137 -18.31 15.17 -10.65
N ARG A 138 -17.94 13.92 -10.96
CA ARG A 138 -18.38 13.25 -12.20
C ARG A 138 -19.78 12.68 -12.15
N ASN A 139 -20.25 12.28 -10.97
CA ASN A 139 -21.56 11.67 -10.77
C ASN A 139 -22.15 12.22 -9.46
N PRO A 140 -22.82 13.39 -9.51
CA PRO A 140 -23.34 14.03 -8.31
C PRO A 140 -24.37 13.11 -7.64
N PRO A 141 -24.44 13.08 -6.30
CA PRO A 141 -25.42 12.27 -5.60
C PRO A 141 -26.82 12.65 -6.09
N ALA A 142 -27.62 11.65 -6.46
CA ALA A 142 -29.03 11.88 -6.74
C ALA A 142 -29.68 12.51 -5.50
N LYS A 143 -30.22 13.73 -5.68
CA LYS A 143 -30.94 14.46 -4.63
C LYS A 143 -32.19 13.72 -4.19
#